data_AF-A0A550JKG1-F1
#
_entry.id   AF-A0A550JKG1-F1
#
_cell.length_a   1.000
_cell.length_b   1.000
_cell.length_c   1.000
_cell.angle_alpha   90.00
_cell.angle_beta   90.00
_cell.angle_gamma   90.00
#
_symmetry.space_group_name_H-M   'P 1'
#
loop_
_entity.id
_entity.type
_entity.pdbx_description
1 polymer ?
#
loop_
_entity_poly.entity_id
_entity_poly.type
_entity_poly.pdbx_seq_one_letter_code
_entity_poly.pdbx_strand_id
1 'polypeptide(L)'
;MRKTIISTVSIMVFGMALVFFVHSSNNRFALVVNEDGVTYQLDKRSGKTWLIEGNKKTPLDDPAAPRPKLEKFEMASEELKKLQVEGRINKGTFFGKLYNGTDQPLTRVTFKVNAREADGRLRWSRDFTEGMFVKPQTTGRFAITVTDGDDVGEVSWTIIKAFTRPLTNGSPAGR
;
A
#
# COMPACT_ATOMS: atom_id res chain seq x y z
N MET A 1 4.88 31.32 -27.83
CA MET A 1 5.06 29.86 -27.80
C MET A 1 5.58 29.32 -26.47
N ARG A 2 6.65 29.88 -25.86
CA ARG A 2 7.18 29.40 -24.55
C ARG A 2 6.17 29.42 -23.39
N LYS A 3 5.34 30.48 -23.26
CA LYS A 3 4.35 30.62 -22.17
C LYS A 3 3.21 29.60 -22.26
N THR A 4 2.81 29.23 -23.48
CA THR A 4 1.77 28.23 -23.74
C THR A 4 2.23 26.85 -23.32
N ILE A 5 3.48 26.47 -23.66
CA ILE A 5 4.09 25.19 -23.27
C ILE A 5 4.22 25.09 -21.74
N ILE A 6 4.69 26.16 -21.08
CA ILE A 6 4.82 26.19 -19.61
C ILE A 6 3.44 26.00 -18.95
N SER A 7 2.41 26.70 -19.45
CA SER A 7 1.04 26.58 -18.90
C SER A 7 0.47 25.17 -19.09
N THR A 8 0.67 24.55 -20.26
CA THR A 8 0.23 23.17 -20.52
C THR A 8 0.92 22.17 -19.60
N VAL A 9 2.24 22.29 -19.40
CA VAL A 9 3.00 21.41 -18.49
C VAL A 9 2.54 21.60 -17.05
N SER A 10 2.30 22.83 -16.59
CA SER A 10 1.80 23.10 -15.23
C SER A 10 0.42 22.51 -14.99
N ILE A 11 -0.50 22.61 -15.95
CA ILE A 11 -1.84 22.00 -15.84
C ILE A 11 -1.73 20.47 -15.75
N MET A 12 -0.83 19.86 -16.53
CA MET A 12 -0.63 18.41 -16.54
C MET A 12 -0.04 17.91 -15.21
N VAL A 13 0.95 18.61 -14.66
CA VAL A 13 1.55 18.29 -13.34
C VAL A 13 0.51 18.44 -12.23
N PHE A 14 -0.28 19.51 -12.26
CA PHE A 14 -1.33 19.73 -11.25
C PHE A 14 -2.41 18.66 -11.35
N GLY A 15 -2.83 18.28 -12.56
CA GLY A 15 -3.78 17.20 -12.79
C GLY A 15 -3.28 15.85 -12.29
N MET A 16 -2.02 15.49 -12.57
CA MET A 16 -1.40 14.27 -12.03
C MET A 16 -1.30 14.27 -10.50
N ALA A 17 -0.94 15.41 -9.90
CA ALA A 17 -0.91 15.54 -8.45
C ALA A 17 -2.30 15.37 -7.83
N LEU A 18 -3.34 15.88 -8.49
CA LEU A 18 -4.73 15.77 -8.03
C LEU A 18 -5.24 14.33 -8.14
N VAL A 19 -4.94 13.63 -9.24
CA VAL A 19 -5.26 12.21 -9.40
C VAL A 19 -4.50 11.36 -8.38
N PHE A 20 -3.21 11.63 -8.16
CA PHE A 20 -2.42 10.95 -7.13
C PHE A 20 -2.99 11.20 -5.73
N PHE A 21 -3.37 12.44 -5.42
CA PHE A 21 -3.96 12.81 -4.14
C PHE A 21 -5.30 12.10 -3.90
N VAL A 22 -6.18 12.06 -4.91
CA VAL A 22 -7.47 11.36 -4.85
C VAL A 22 -7.28 9.84 -4.70
N HIS A 23 -6.32 9.27 -5.43
CA HIS A 23 -5.99 7.85 -5.31
C HIS A 23 -5.42 7.53 -3.91
N SER A 24 -4.51 8.36 -3.41
CA SER A 24 -3.92 8.24 -2.08
C SER A 24 -4.97 8.43 -0.97
N SER A 25 -5.91 9.37 -1.11
CA SER A 25 -6.98 9.61 -0.14
C SER A 25 -7.96 8.45 -0.06
N ASN A 26 -8.34 7.87 -1.21
CA ASN A 26 -9.19 6.66 -1.24
C ASN A 26 -8.50 5.47 -0.58
N ASN A 27 -7.17 5.44 -0.58
CA ASN A 27 -6.39 4.40 0.07
C ASN A 27 -5.92 4.78 1.50
N ARG A 28 -6.42 5.88 2.09
CA ARG A 28 -6.01 6.30 3.45
C ARG A 28 -6.84 5.67 4.56
N PHE A 29 -8.15 5.51 4.34
CA PHE A 29 -9.04 4.99 5.37
C PHE A 29 -9.39 3.52 5.13
N ALA A 30 -9.56 2.75 6.20
CA ALA A 30 -10.08 1.38 6.17
C ALA A 30 -11.31 1.30 7.05
N LEU A 31 -12.35 0.57 6.62
CA LEU A 31 -13.48 0.22 7.45
C LEU A 31 -13.26 -1.19 8.02
N VAL A 32 -13.54 -1.37 9.31
CA VAL A 32 -13.38 -2.64 10.03
C VAL A 32 -14.62 -2.85 10.87
N VAL A 33 -15.25 -4.02 10.78
CA VAL A 33 -16.38 -4.40 11.62
C VAL A 33 -15.88 -5.37 12.68
N ASN A 34 -16.40 -5.34 13.92
CA ASN A 34 -16.09 -6.30 14.99
C ASN A 34 -17.13 -7.44 15.08
N GLU A 35 -16.91 -8.45 15.94
CA GLU A 35 -17.85 -9.59 16.17
C GLU A 35 -19.25 -9.11 16.55
N ASP A 36 -19.30 -8.02 17.30
CA ASP A 36 -20.53 -7.41 17.79
C ASP A 36 -21.27 -6.60 16.71
N GLY A 37 -20.82 -6.63 15.45
CA GLY A 37 -21.41 -5.86 14.33
C GLY A 37 -21.06 -4.37 14.33
N VAL A 38 -20.17 -3.94 15.23
CA VAL A 38 -19.76 -2.54 15.38
C VAL A 38 -18.76 -2.16 14.29
N THR A 39 -19.03 -1.07 13.56
CA THR A 39 -18.15 -0.58 12.48
C THR A 39 -17.18 0.47 12.98
N TYR A 40 -15.93 0.40 12.53
CA TYR A 40 -14.86 1.34 12.83
C TYR A 40 -14.23 1.82 11.52
N GLN A 41 -13.87 3.11 11.46
CA GLN A 41 -13.03 3.67 10.43
C GLN A 41 -11.63 3.89 11.00
N LEU A 42 -10.60 3.44 10.29
CA LEU A 42 -9.20 3.56 10.68
C LEU A 42 -8.43 4.37 9.65
N ASP A 43 -7.71 5.41 10.08
CA ASP A 43 -6.73 6.11 9.26
C ASP A 43 -5.42 5.30 9.24
N LYS A 44 -5.09 4.72 8.07
CA LYS A 44 -3.87 3.92 7.87
C LYS A 44 -2.59 4.73 8.06
N ARG A 45 -2.64 6.07 8.01
CA ARG A 45 -1.47 6.94 8.17
C ARG A 45 -1.23 7.37 9.61
N SER A 46 -2.29 7.78 10.31
CA SER A 46 -2.17 8.31 11.69
C SER A 46 -2.51 7.30 12.78
N GLY A 47 -3.12 6.16 12.41
CA GLY A 47 -3.61 5.17 13.37
C GLY A 47 -4.86 5.63 14.14
N LYS A 48 -5.42 6.81 13.82
CA LYS A 48 -6.65 7.29 14.43
C LYS A 48 -7.82 6.42 14.02
N THR A 49 -8.65 6.07 14.99
CA THR A 49 -9.83 5.24 14.81
C THR A 49 -11.07 6.05 15.13
N TRP A 50 -12.12 5.86 14.36
CA TRP A 50 -13.45 6.38 14.64
C TRP A 50 -14.44 5.23 14.71
N LEU A 51 -15.29 5.23 15.72
CA LEU A 51 -16.46 4.38 15.79
C LEU A 51 -17.55 4.92 14.85
N ILE A 52 -18.16 4.04 14.08
CA ILE A 52 -19.26 4.32 13.16
C ILE A 52 -20.50 3.59 13.66
N GLU A 53 -21.47 4.37 14.15
CA GLU A 53 -22.78 3.89 14.61
C GLU A 53 -23.87 4.59 13.79
N GLY A 54 -24.39 3.88 12.78
CA GLY A 54 -25.33 4.47 11.82
C GLY A 54 -24.72 5.69 11.12
N ASN A 55 -25.29 6.88 11.36
CA ASN A 55 -24.83 8.15 10.80
C ASN A 55 -23.83 8.90 11.69
N LYS A 56 -23.47 8.35 12.85
CA LYS A 56 -22.58 9.01 13.81
C LYS A 56 -21.16 8.48 13.69
N LYS A 57 -20.20 9.40 13.63
CA LYS A 57 -18.76 9.12 13.63
C LYS A 57 -18.12 9.69 14.90
N THR A 58 -17.70 8.82 15.81
CA THR A 58 -17.14 9.22 17.11
C THR A 58 -15.64 8.93 17.13
N PRO A 59 -14.75 9.91 17.37
CA PRO A 59 -13.32 9.64 17.51
C PRO A 59 -13.06 8.78 18.75
N LEU A 60 -12.25 7.74 18.57
CA LEU A 60 -11.85 6.85 19.65
C LEU A 60 -10.47 7.30 20.16
N ASP A 61 -10.47 8.34 21.00
CA ASP A 61 -9.24 8.94 21.53
C ASP A 61 -8.67 8.17 22.74
N ASP A 62 -9.48 7.32 23.38
CA ASP A 62 -9.05 6.51 24.52
C ASP A 62 -8.07 5.40 24.11
N PRO A 63 -6.80 5.44 24.56
CA PRO A 63 -5.79 4.42 24.26
C PRO A 63 -6.11 3.03 24.85
N ALA A 64 -6.96 2.94 25.86
CA ALA A 64 -7.37 1.68 26.50
C ALA A 64 -8.61 1.05 25.85
N ALA A 65 -9.33 1.77 24.99
CA ALA A 65 -10.51 1.24 24.32
C ALA A 65 -10.16 0.03 23.42
N PRO A 66 -10.99 -1.03 23.40
CA PRO A 66 -10.86 -2.14 22.45
C PRO A 66 -10.90 -1.57 21.03
N ARG A 67 -9.75 -1.56 20.35
CA ARG A 67 -9.64 -1.15 18.96
C ARG A 67 -9.52 -2.41 18.13
N PRO A 68 -10.16 -2.50 16.95
CA PRO A 68 -9.73 -3.46 15.95
C PRO A 68 -8.26 -3.21 15.67
N LYS A 69 -7.40 -4.11 16.16
CA LYS A 69 -6.00 -4.10 15.81
C LYS A 69 -5.93 -4.61 14.38
N LEU A 70 -5.21 -3.89 13.52
CA LEU A 70 -4.77 -4.47 12.27
C LEU A 70 -3.79 -5.58 12.61
N GLU A 71 -4.29 -6.79 12.85
CA GLU A 71 -3.43 -7.96 12.88
C GLU A 71 -2.87 -8.12 11.47
N LYS A 72 -1.61 -7.69 11.33
CA LYS A 72 -0.83 -7.90 10.13
C LYS A 72 -0.52 -9.40 10.09
N PHE A 73 -1.40 -10.20 9.49
CA PHE A 73 -1.05 -11.57 9.16
C PHE A 73 -0.04 -11.51 8.02
N GLU A 74 1.24 -11.57 8.39
CA GLU A 74 2.32 -11.79 7.44
C GLU A 74 2.06 -13.15 6.80
N MET A 75 1.96 -13.17 5.47
CA MET A 75 1.78 -14.39 4.70
C MET A 75 2.97 -15.32 4.95
N ALA A 76 2.69 -16.62 5.08
CA ALA A 76 3.75 -17.61 5.14
C ALA A 76 4.58 -17.61 3.84
N SER A 77 5.84 -18.06 3.94
CA SER A 77 6.80 -18.06 2.83
C SER A 77 6.29 -18.82 1.59
N GLU A 78 5.46 -19.83 1.79
CA GLU A 78 4.83 -20.64 0.74
C GLU A 78 3.81 -19.82 -0.06
N GLU A 79 3.03 -18.97 0.61
CA GLU A 79 2.05 -18.09 -0.01
C GLU A 79 2.74 -16.96 -0.81
N LEU A 80 3.91 -16.48 -0.34
CA LEU A 80 4.70 -15.50 -1.08
C LEU A 80 5.10 -16.00 -2.48
N LYS A 81 5.37 -17.30 -2.64
CA LYS A 81 5.74 -17.90 -3.93
C LYS A 81 4.60 -17.88 -4.95
N LYS A 82 3.35 -17.74 -4.50
CA LYS A 82 2.17 -17.64 -5.37
C LYS A 82 1.95 -16.21 -5.88
N LEU A 83 2.70 -15.23 -5.37
CA LEU A 83 2.66 -13.86 -5.85
C LEU A 83 3.59 -13.70 -7.04
N GLN A 84 3.11 -13.09 -8.12
CA GLN A 84 3.92 -12.81 -9.31
C GLN A 84 3.96 -11.31 -9.56
N VAL A 85 5.16 -10.78 -9.81
CA VAL A 85 5.37 -9.33 -9.94
C VAL A 85 6.09 -9.02 -11.24
N GLU A 86 5.45 -8.17 -12.02
CA GLU A 86 6.04 -7.51 -13.17
C GLU A 86 6.27 -6.05 -12.80
N GLY A 87 7.50 -5.73 -12.38
CA GLY A 87 7.91 -4.39 -11.99
C GLY A 87 8.83 -3.76 -13.03
N ARG A 88 8.97 -2.44 -12.95
CA ARG A 88 10.07 -1.70 -13.58
C ARG A 88 10.27 -0.38 -12.86
N ILE A 89 11.50 0.15 -12.92
CA ILE A 89 11.77 1.53 -12.50
C ILE A 89 11.87 2.42 -13.73
N ASN A 90 11.21 3.57 -13.66
CA ASN A 90 11.40 4.65 -14.63
C ASN A 90 11.29 5.97 -13.89
N LYS A 91 12.23 6.89 -14.14
CA LYS A 91 12.22 8.27 -13.60
C LYS A 91 11.87 8.32 -12.10
N GLY A 92 12.62 7.58 -11.28
CA GLY A 92 12.42 7.59 -9.83
C GLY A 92 11.10 6.96 -9.36
N THR A 93 10.43 6.12 -10.16
CA THR A 93 9.22 5.41 -9.76
C THR A 93 9.34 3.92 -10.05
N PHE A 94 9.18 3.08 -9.03
CA PHE A 94 9.00 1.64 -9.18
C PHE A 94 7.52 1.30 -9.30
N PHE A 95 7.10 0.79 -10.44
CA PHE A 95 5.69 0.51 -10.71
C PHE A 95 5.52 -0.76 -11.51
N GLY A 96 4.32 -1.33 -11.43
CA GLY A 96 4.09 -2.63 -12.02
C GLY A 96 2.74 -3.23 -11.75
N LYS A 97 2.65 -4.51 -12.07
CA LYS A 97 1.52 -5.37 -11.78
C LYS A 97 1.94 -6.42 -10.76
N LEU A 98 1.02 -6.76 -9.87
CA LEU A 98 1.18 -7.87 -8.93
C LEU A 98 -0.04 -8.78 -9.06
N TYR A 99 0.19 -10.02 -9.48
CA TYR A 99 -0.80 -11.07 -9.46
C TYR A 99 -0.80 -11.76 -8.09
N ASN A 100 -1.98 -11.84 -7.48
CA ASN A 100 -2.20 -12.54 -6.23
C ASN A 100 -2.70 -13.96 -6.53
N GLY A 101 -1.80 -14.95 -6.60
CA GLY A 101 -2.16 -16.36 -6.79
C GLY A 101 -2.59 -17.08 -5.50
N THR A 102 -2.77 -16.37 -4.39
CA THR A 102 -3.27 -16.93 -3.14
C THR A 102 -4.80 -16.93 -3.10
N ASP A 103 -5.37 -17.70 -2.18
CA ASP A 103 -6.82 -17.73 -1.93
C ASP A 103 -7.29 -16.61 -0.97
N GLN A 104 -6.36 -15.76 -0.53
CA GLN A 104 -6.62 -14.68 0.42
C GLN A 104 -6.37 -13.32 -0.22
N PRO A 105 -7.06 -12.25 0.22
CA PRO A 105 -6.80 -10.92 -0.29
C PRO A 105 -5.43 -10.41 0.18
N LEU A 106 -4.64 -9.88 -0.75
CA LEU A 106 -3.43 -9.13 -0.41
C LEU A 106 -3.83 -7.72 0.00
N THR A 107 -3.24 -7.21 1.09
CA THR A 107 -3.54 -5.87 1.63
C THR A 107 -2.32 -4.96 1.75
N ARG A 108 -1.13 -5.54 1.78
CA ARG A 108 0.14 -4.82 1.79
C ARG A 108 1.25 -5.75 1.33
N VAL A 109 2.26 -5.18 0.68
CA VAL A 109 3.45 -5.91 0.24
C VAL A 109 4.69 -5.08 0.57
N THR A 110 5.78 -5.76 0.90
CA THR A 110 7.10 -5.16 1.06
C THR A 110 8.03 -5.72 -0.01
N PHE A 111 8.52 -4.84 -0.87
CA PHE A 111 9.50 -5.12 -1.90
C PHE A 111 10.89 -4.76 -1.40
N LYS A 112 11.84 -5.68 -1.50
CA LYS A 112 13.26 -5.32 -1.45
C LYS A 112 13.71 -5.00 -2.86
N VAL A 113 14.08 -3.76 -3.10
CA VAL A 113 14.50 -3.25 -4.41
C VAL A 113 16.00 -2.95 -4.33
N ASN A 114 16.75 -3.48 -5.29
CA ASN A 114 18.18 -3.24 -5.44
C ASN A 114 18.40 -2.47 -6.74
N ALA A 115 18.97 -1.28 -6.63
CA ALA A 115 19.40 -0.51 -7.78
C ALA A 115 20.91 -0.58 -7.93
N ARG A 116 21.34 -0.83 -9.16
CA ARG A 116 22.74 -0.89 -9.56
C ARG A 116 23.06 0.22 -10.55
N GLU A 117 24.31 0.63 -10.54
CA GLU A 117 24.87 1.49 -11.58
C GLU A 117 25.04 0.71 -12.90
N ALA A 118 25.36 1.42 -13.98
CA ALA A 118 25.58 0.79 -15.29
C ALA A 118 26.77 -0.20 -15.29
N ASP A 119 27.70 -0.06 -14.34
CA ASP A 119 28.84 -0.96 -14.14
C ASP A 119 28.50 -2.19 -13.26
N GLY A 120 27.24 -2.32 -12.82
CA GLY A 120 26.76 -3.40 -11.96
C GLY A 120 27.00 -3.19 -10.46
N ARG A 121 27.65 -2.11 -10.04
CA ARG A 121 27.86 -1.78 -8.61
C ARG A 121 26.52 -1.47 -7.94
N LEU A 122 26.26 -2.08 -6.79
CA LEU A 122 25.07 -1.78 -6.00
C LEU A 122 25.13 -0.34 -5.50
N ARG A 123 24.20 0.51 -5.98
CA ARG A 123 24.08 1.90 -5.52
C ARG A 123 23.31 1.95 -4.20
N TRP A 124 22.19 1.23 -4.13
CA TRP A 124 21.41 1.09 -2.92
C TRP A 124 20.53 -0.17 -2.95
N SER A 125 20.18 -0.65 -1.75
CA SER A 125 19.19 -1.70 -1.51
C SER A 125 18.22 -1.18 -0.45
N ARG A 126 16.93 -1.12 -0.76
CA ARG A 126 15.91 -0.50 0.10
C ARG A 126 14.64 -1.33 0.11
N ASP A 127 13.99 -1.34 1.26
CA ASP A 127 12.70 -2.00 1.44
C ASP A 127 11.57 -0.98 1.31
N PHE A 128 10.67 -1.22 0.37
CA PHE A 128 9.50 -0.39 0.11
C PHE A 128 8.24 -1.13 0.50
N THR A 129 7.44 -0.53 1.36
CA THR A 129 6.17 -1.11 1.80
C THR A 129 5.01 -0.35 1.18
N GLU A 130 4.19 -1.05 0.39
CA GLU A 130 3.04 -0.48 -0.32
C GLU A 130 1.74 -1.12 0.15
N GLY A 131 0.78 -0.27 0.54
CA GLY A 131 -0.57 -0.72 0.89
C GLY A 131 -1.43 -0.89 -0.35
N MET A 132 -1.85 -2.12 -0.66
CA MET A 132 -2.63 -2.42 -1.86
C MET A 132 -3.67 -3.47 -1.58
N PHE A 133 -4.88 -3.34 -2.13
CA PHE A 133 -5.90 -4.38 -2.05
C PHE A 133 -5.95 -5.16 -3.37
N VAL A 134 -5.56 -6.44 -3.34
CA VAL A 134 -5.64 -7.34 -4.50
C VAL A 134 -6.44 -8.57 -4.12
N LYS A 135 -7.56 -8.80 -4.81
CA LYS A 135 -8.42 -9.96 -4.54
C LYS A 135 -7.67 -11.28 -4.85
N PRO A 136 -8.08 -12.40 -4.25
CA PRO A 136 -7.58 -13.72 -4.62
C PRO A 136 -7.66 -13.94 -6.14
N GLN A 137 -6.64 -14.59 -6.71
CA GLN A 137 -6.55 -14.93 -8.13
C GLN A 137 -6.75 -13.73 -9.09
N THR A 138 -6.32 -12.52 -8.70
CA THR A 138 -6.43 -11.32 -9.53
C THR A 138 -5.15 -10.49 -9.55
N THR A 139 -5.10 -9.52 -10.48
CA THR A 139 -3.95 -8.62 -10.64
C THR A 139 -4.26 -7.22 -10.13
N GLY A 140 -3.40 -6.72 -9.24
CA GLY A 140 -3.35 -5.33 -8.80
C GLY A 140 -2.25 -4.55 -9.51
N ARG A 141 -2.29 -3.22 -9.37
CA ARG A 141 -1.21 -2.32 -9.81
C ARG A 141 -0.63 -1.59 -8.60
N PHE A 142 0.65 -1.27 -8.68
CA PHE A 142 1.35 -0.46 -7.68
C PHE A 142 2.23 0.59 -8.35
N ALA A 143 2.51 1.67 -7.64
CA ALA A 143 3.49 2.68 -8.01
C ALA A 143 4.09 3.27 -6.74
N ILE A 144 5.41 3.16 -6.61
CA ILE A 144 6.18 3.55 -5.43
C ILE A 144 7.22 4.55 -5.89
N THR A 145 7.24 5.73 -5.28
CA THR A 145 8.30 6.70 -5.53
C THR A 145 9.60 6.22 -4.88
N VAL A 146 10.66 6.21 -5.68
CA VAL A 146 12.00 5.79 -5.32
C VAL A 146 12.94 6.97 -5.55
N THR A 147 13.35 7.62 -4.47
CA THR A 147 14.36 8.69 -4.53
C THR A 147 15.66 8.14 -5.11
N ASP A 148 16.34 8.92 -5.96
CA ASP A 148 17.60 8.56 -6.64
C ASP A 148 17.49 7.43 -7.68
N GLY A 149 16.33 7.32 -8.33
CA GLY A 149 16.04 6.32 -9.36
C GLY A 149 16.05 6.82 -10.80
N ASP A 150 16.54 8.04 -11.07
CA ASP A 150 16.52 8.64 -12.42
C ASP A 150 17.66 8.11 -13.32
N ASP A 151 18.79 7.68 -12.73
CA ASP A 151 19.99 7.23 -13.45
C ASP A 151 20.49 5.85 -12.97
N VAL A 152 19.58 4.93 -12.70
CA VAL A 152 19.92 3.55 -12.30
C VAL A 152 20.03 2.67 -13.55
N GLY A 153 21.12 1.92 -13.66
CA GLY A 153 21.41 1.09 -14.83
C GLY A 153 20.57 -0.19 -14.82
N GLU A 154 20.71 -0.99 -13.76
CA GLU A 154 19.94 -2.22 -13.57
C GLU A 154 19.17 -2.16 -12.25
N VAL A 155 17.95 -2.68 -12.26
CA VAL A 155 17.13 -2.80 -11.05
C VAL A 155 16.60 -4.21 -10.93
N SER A 156 16.74 -4.77 -9.74
CA SER A 156 16.12 -6.04 -9.35
C SER A 156 15.23 -5.83 -8.14
N TRP A 157 14.21 -6.68 -7.99
CA TRP A 157 13.30 -6.63 -6.85
C TRP A 157 12.89 -8.04 -6.42
N THR A 158 12.53 -8.17 -5.15
CA THR A 158 11.87 -9.36 -4.63
C THR A 158 10.82 -8.98 -3.60
N ILE A 159 9.78 -9.81 -3.44
CA ILE A 159 8.86 -9.67 -2.32
C ILE A 159 9.52 -10.32 -1.11
N ILE A 160 9.74 -9.53 -0.06
CA ILE A 160 10.26 -10.05 1.22
C ILE A 160 9.15 -10.30 2.23
N LYS A 161 8.03 -9.56 2.11
CA LYS A 161 6.86 -9.71 2.98
C LYS A 161 5.59 -9.40 2.20
N ALA A 162 4.52 -10.11 2.52
CA ALA A 162 3.20 -9.79 2.08
C ALA A 162 2.25 -9.96 3.25
N PHE A 163 1.19 -9.16 3.28
CA PHE A 163 0.23 -9.17 4.35
C PHE A 163 -1.14 -9.39 3.76
N THR A 164 -1.76 -10.46 4.22
CA THR A 164 -3.19 -10.64 4.09
C THR A 164 -3.88 -9.89 5.23
N ARG A 165 -5.15 -9.58 5.03
CA ARG A 165 -6.06 -9.39 6.16
C ARG A 165 -7.11 -10.46 6.01
N PRO A 166 -7.05 -11.58 6.75
CA PRO A 166 -8.30 -12.18 7.15
C PRO A 166 -9.09 -11.08 7.90
N LEU A 167 -10.37 -10.93 7.56
CA LEU A 167 -11.30 -10.19 8.42
C LEU A 167 -11.55 -11.09 9.63
N THR A 168 -10.64 -11.10 10.60
CA THR A 168 -10.89 -11.69 11.91
C THR A 168 -11.26 -10.56 12.84
N ASN A 169 -12.46 -10.67 13.37
CA ASN A 169 -12.87 -9.82 14.45
C ASN A 169 -12.02 -10.19 15.68
N GLY A 170 -11.14 -9.29 16.11
CA GLY A 170 -10.40 -9.51 17.35
C GLY A 170 -11.34 -9.29 18.53
N SER A 171 -12.04 -10.33 18.98
CA SER A 171 -12.67 -10.30 20.29
C SER A 171 -11.58 -10.25 21.36
N PRO A 172 -11.63 -9.31 22.33
CA PRO A 172 -10.85 -9.49 23.55
C PRO A 172 -11.44 -10.70 24.26
N ALA A 173 -10.65 -11.76 24.35
CA ALA A 173 -10.96 -12.89 25.23
C ALA A 173 -11.35 -12.36 26.62
N GLY A 174 -12.57 -12.68 27.04
CA GLY A 174 -12.99 -12.67 28.44
C GLY A 174 -13.49 -11.33 28.98
N ARG A 175 -14.82 -11.22 29.07
CA ARG A 175 -15.48 -10.87 30.33
C ARG A 175 -16.58 -11.87 30.60
#